data_AF-A0AAU4A3Y7-F1
#
_entry.id   AF-A0AAU4A3Y7-F1
#
_cell.length_a   1.000
_cell.length_b   1.000
_cell.length_c   1.000
_cell.angle_alpha   90.00
_cell.angle_beta   90.00
_cell.angle_gamma   90.00
#
_symmetry.space_group_name_H-M   'P 1'
#
loop_
_entity.id
_entity.type
_entity.pdbx_description
1 polymer ?
#
loop_
_entity_poly.entity_id
_entity_poly.type
_entity_poly.pdbx_seq_one_letter_code
_entity_poly.pdbx_strand_id
1 'polypeptide(L)'
;MALDLPSVAPPFVHEVLMYEADGFLPRCATSEGMLGVEYGDDLGAGVRLDEADGLLRVLVAVIPHGQPSRWRRPPAVRIGRGEWLSWRINYRFPSAHGDLWTYRLDTFNIAHGPVPARTFRTTAPARRVDERAVLR
;
A
#
# COMPACT_ATOMS: atom_id res chain seq x y z
N MET A 1 10.77 -1.55 -2.56
CA MET A 1 10.86 -2.43 -3.73
C MET A 1 9.65 -2.16 -4.61
N ALA A 2 9.78 -2.31 -5.93
CA ALA A 2 8.68 -2.15 -6.88
C ALA A 2 8.68 -3.33 -7.86
N LEU A 3 7.48 -3.78 -8.23
CA LEU A 3 7.25 -4.93 -9.11
C LEU A 3 6.49 -4.46 -10.35
N ASP A 4 6.63 -5.21 -11.44
CA ASP A 4 5.89 -4.93 -12.67
C ASP A 4 4.40 -5.23 -12.46
N LEU A 5 3.54 -4.40 -13.05
CA LEU A 5 2.11 -4.63 -13.03
C LEU A 5 1.74 -5.84 -13.90
N PRO A 6 0.78 -6.67 -13.48
CA PRO A 6 0.25 -7.74 -14.31
C PRO A 6 -0.52 -7.15 -15.50
N SER A 7 -0.64 -7.92 -16.58
CA SER A 7 -1.39 -7.53 -17.79
C SER A 7 -2.91 -7.69 -17.60
N VAL A 8 -3.47 -6.96 -16.63
CA VAL A 8 -4.91 -6.94 -16.31
C VAL A 8 -5.48 -5.55 -16.59
N ALA A 9 -6.76 -5.49 -16.98
CA ALA A 9 -7.44 -4.22 -17.23
C ALA A 9 -7.68 -3.46 -15.92
N PRO A 10 -7.32 -2.16 -15.83
CA PRO A 10 -7.63 -1.34 -14.66
C PRO A 10 -9.14 -1.00 -14.58
N PRO A 11 -9.67 -0.73 -13.37
CA PRO A 11 -8.98 -0.75 -12.08
C PRO A 11 -8.75 -2.17 -11.56
N PHE A 12 -7.58 -2.40 -10.97
CA PHE A 12 -7.24 -3.66 -10.29
C PHE A 12 -6.28 -3.39 -9.12
N VAL A 13 -6.17 -4.35 -8.22
CA VAL A 13 -5.14 -4.39 -7.18
C VAL A 13 -4.22 -5.56 -7.46
N HIS A 14 -2.91 -5.29 -7.46
CA HIS A 14 -1.88 -6.33 -7.50
C HIS A 14 -1.23 -6.43 -6.12
N GLU A 15 -1.62 -7.45 -5.37
CA GLU A 15 -1.08 -7.70 -4.05
C GLU A 15 0.17 -8.57 -4.14
N VAL A 16 1.19 -8.20 -3.36
CA VAL A 16 2.43 -8.98 -3.24
C VAL A 16 2.75 -9.10 -1.77
N LEU A 17 2.61 -10.31 -1.24
CA LEU A 17 2.93 -10.65 0.14
C LEU A 17 4.27 -11.38 0.20
N MET A 18 5.06 -11.07 1.22
CA MET A 18 6.34 -11.73 1.49
C MET A 18 6.45 -11.98 2.97
N TYR A 19 6.60 -13.26 3.33
CA TYR A 19 6.77 -13.68 4.71
C TYR A 19 8.22 -14.10 4.96
N GLU A 20 8.74 -13.75 6.13
CA GLU A 20 10.09 -14.14 6.56
C GLU A 20 10.24 -15.66 6.62
N ALA A 21 9.21 -16.37 7.08
CA ALA A 21 9.19 -17.84 7.15
C ALA A 21 9.38 -18.53 5.79
N ASP A 22 9.04 -17.84 4.70
CA ASP A 22 9.23 -18.32 3.33
C ASP A 22 10.52 -17.79 2.68
N GLY A 23 11.42 -17.17 3.46
CA GLY A 23 12.61 -16.51 2.91
C GLY A 23 12.29 -15.28 2.06
N PHE A 24 11.14 -14.62 2.31
CA PHE A 24 10.65 -13.47 1.56
C PHE A 24 10.35 -13.73 0.08
N LEU A 25 10.01 -14.97 -0.30
CA LEU A 25 9.54 -15.26 -1.64
C LEU A 25 8.20 -14.54 -1.92
N PRO A 26 8.04 -13.85 -3.08
CA PRO A 26 6.81 -13.15 -3.41
C PRO A 26 5.64 -14.11 -3.64
N ARG A 27 4.52 -13.85 -2.97
CA ARG A 27 3.22 -14.45 -3.25
C ARG A 27 2.33 -13.37 -3.86
N CYS A 28 1.95 -13.55 -5.12
CA CYS A 28 1.21 -12.54 -5.87
C CYS A 28 -0.26 -12.92 -6.05
N ALA A 29 -1.16 -11.96 -5.86
CA ALA A 29 -2.58 -12.07 -6.17
C ALA A 29 -3.03 -10.84 -6.97
N THR A 30 -4.04 -11.00 -7.82
CA THR A 30 -4.65 -9.89 -8.54
C THR A 30 -6.15 -9.93 -8.37
N SER A 31 -6.75 -8.81 -8.01
CA SER A 31 -8.20 -8.65 -7.91
C SER A 31 -8.68 -7.52 -8.80
N GLU A 32 -9.80 -7.73 -9.48
CA GLU A 32 -10.46 -6.72 -10.30
C GLU A 32 -11.20 -5.70 -9.42
N GLY A 33 -11.32 -4.47 -9.91
CA GLY A 33 -11.99 -3.39 -9.20
C GLY A 33 -11.06 -2.59 -8.28
N MET A 34 -11.65 -1.59 -7.61
CA MET A 34 -11.00 -0.90 -6.49
C MET A 34 -11.51 -1.52 -5.19
N LEU A 35 -10.61 -1.93 -4.29
CA LEU A 35 -10.99 -2.37 -2.96
C LEU A 35 -11.54 -1.16 -2.19
N GLY A 36 -12.86 -0.99 -2.22
CA GLY A 36 -13.60 -0.07 -1.38
C GLY A 36 -13.87 -0.73 -0.04
N VAL A 37 -13.13 -0.32 0.99
CA VAL A 37 -13.55 -0.32 2.40
C VAL A 37 -14.36 -1.55 2.84
N GLU A 38 -13.77 -2.73 2.84
CA GLU A 38 -14.23 -3.79 3.75
C GLU A 38 -13.26 -3.82 4.93
N TYR A 39 -13.70 -3.20 6.03
CA TYR A 39 -13.20 -3.55 7.35
C TYR A 39 -13.57 -5.03 7.58
N GLY A 40 -12.61 -5.93 7.42
CA GLY A 40 -12.82 -7.36 7.66
C GLY A 40 -11.55 -8.14 7.35
N ASP A 41 -10.89 -8.60 8.41
CA ASP A 41 -9.80 -9.58 8.45
C ASP A 41 -8.56 -9.37 7.55
N ASP A 42 -7.50 -8.90 8.22
CA ASP A 42 -6.06 -9.08 8.00
C ASP A 42 -5.38 -8.72 6.67
N LEU A 43 -6.07 -8.62 5.53
CA LEU A 43 -5.41 -8.53 4.22
C LEU A 43 -5.96 -7.45 3.27
N GLY A 44 -7.05 -6.77 3.60
CA GLY A 44 -7.60 -5.69 2.76
C GLY A 44 -6.67 -4.47 2.71
N ALA A 45 -6.16 -4.12 1.52
CA ALA A 45 -5.32 -2.95 1.29
C ALA A 45 -6.04 -1.68 1.76
N GLY A 46 -5.69 -1.18 2.94
CA GLY A 46 -6.27 0.00 3.57
C GLY A 46 -5.94 1.27 2.81
N VAL A 47 -6.58 1.51 1.67
CA VAL A 47 -6.42 2.70 0.84
C VAL A 47 -7.80 3.20 0.43
N ARG A 48 -8.09 4.46 0.73
CA ARG A 48 -9.24 5.17 0.21
C ARG A 48 -8.83 5.98 -1.01
N LEU A 49 -9.54 5.75 -2.11
CA LEU A 49 -9.36 6.39 -3.40
C LEU A 49 -10.61 7.21 -3.73
N ASP A 50 -10.42 8.41 -4.24
CA ASP A 50 -11.49 9.36 -4.55
C ASP A 50 -11.05 10.22 -5.72
N GLU A 51 -11.81 10.24 -6.83
CA GLU A 51 -11.46 11.00 -8.02
C GLU A 51 -12.31 12.28 -8.09
N ALA A 52 -11.65 13.43 -8.17
CA ALA A 52 -12.31 14.74 -8.31
C ALA A 52 -11.42 15.69 -9.12
N ASP A 53 -12.03 16.47 -10.01
CA ASP A 53 -11.35 17.46 -10.86
C ASP A 53 -10.17 16.88 -11.68
N GLY A 54 -10.28 15.62 -12.12
CA GLY A 54 -9.23 14.92 -12.87
C GLY A 54 -8.01 14.51 -12.04
N LEU A 55 -8.08 14.62 -10.72
CA LEU A 55 -7.07 14.21 -9.77
C LEU A 55 -7.56 13.01 -8.96
N LEU A 56 -6.67 12.03 -8.74
CA LEU A 56 -6.91 10.94 -7.82
C LEU A 56 -6.40 11.33 -6.42
N ARG A 57 -7.31 11.45 -5.48
CA ARG A 57 -7.03 11.63 -4.06
C ARG A 57 -6.84 10.27 -3.41
N VAL A 58 -5.68 10.10 -2.77
CA VAL A 58 -5.23 8.86 -2.14
C VAL A 58 -5.04 9.09 -0.63
N LEU A 59 -5.65 8.23 0.18
CA LEU A 59 -5.48 8.22 1.62
C LEU A 59 -5.26 6.78 2.11
N VAL A 60 -4.09 6.50 2.66
CA VAL A 60 -3.83 5.20 3.32
C VAL A 60 -4.49 5.18 4.69
N ALA A 61 -5.29 4.16 4.98
CA ALA A 61 -5.86 3.86 6.29
C ALA A 61 -4.85 3.10 7.16
N VAL A 62 -4.89 3.34 8.46
CA VAL A 62 -3.98 2.72 9.44
C VAL A 62 -4.71 1.57 10.12
N ILE A 63 -4.01 0.47 10.35
CA ILE A 63 -4.53 -0.65 11.15
C ILE A 63 -4.62 -0.19 12.62
N PRO A 64 -5.81 -0.13 13.24
CA PRO A 64 -6.00 0.51 14.56
C PRO A 64 -5.15 -0.08 15.70
N HIS A 65 -4.83 -1.37 15.65
CA HIS A 65 -4.07 -2.08 16.68
C HIS A 65 -2.57 -2.18 16.38
N GLY A 66 -2.12 -1.68 15.21
CA GLY A 66 -0.72 -1.72 14.82
C GLY A 66 0.10 -0.63 15.50
N GLN A 67 1.21 -1.02 16.12
CA GLN A 67 2.18 -0.07 16.69
C GLN A 67 3.19 0.37 15.63
N PRO A 68 3.74 1.59 15.70
CA PRO A 68 3.54 2.58 16.75
C PRO A 68 2.28 3.43 16.49
N SER A 69 1.69 3.95 17.56
CA SER A 69 0.65 4.98 17.44
C SER A 69 1.19 6.20 16.69
N ARG A 70 0.42 6.69 15.71
CA ARG A 70 0.80 7.81 14.84
C ARG A 70 -0.01 9.05 15.18
N TRP A 71 0.56 9.90 16.02
CA TRP A 71 -0.08 11.14 16.46
C TRP A 71 -0.25 12.17 15.34
N ARG A 72 0.64 12.18 14.34
CA ARG A 72 0.56 13.06 13.17
C ARG A 72 0.70 12.23 11.91
N ARG A 73 -0.31 12.31 11.04
CA ARG A 73 -0.33 11.61 9.75
C ARG A 73 -0.20 12.58 8.59
N PRO A 74 0.43 12.15 7.47
CA PRO A 74 0.34 12.87 6.22
C PRO A 74 -1.14 13.01 5.79
N PRO A 75 -1.56 14.17 5.25
CA PRO A 75 -2.89 14.31 4.68
C PRO A 75 -3.04 13.44 3.42
N ALA A 76 -4.27 13.34 2.91
CA ALA A 76 -4.51 12.71 1.63
C ALA A 76 -3.68 13.39 0.52
N VAL A 77 -3.07 12.59 -0.35
CA VAL A 77 -2.22 13.05 -1.45
C VAL A 77 -3.03 13.03 -2.74
N ARG A 78 -2.84 14.03 -3.59
CA ARG A 78 -3.44 14.07 -4.94
C ARG A 78 -2.39 13.78 -5.99
N ILE A 79 -2.74 12.95 -6.97
CA ILE A 79 -1.93 12.67 -8.17
C ILE A 79 -2.77 12.86 -9.44
N GLY A 80 -2.15 13.41 -10.48
CA GLY A 80 -2.75 13.59 -11.80
C GLY A 80 -2.76 12.29 -12.62
N ARG A 81 -3.48 12.30 -13.74
CA ARG A 81 -3.47 11.18 -14.69
C ARG A 81 -2.06 10.95 -15.24
N GLY A 82 -1.63 9.69 -15.32
CA GLY A 82 -0.28 9.30 -15.71
C GLY A 82 0.78 9.43 -14.60
N GLU A 83 0.43 10.06 -13.48
CA GLU A 83 1.30 10.11 -12.31
C GLU A 83 1.12 8.87 -11.43
N TRP A 84 2.12 8.63 -10.59
CA TRP A 84 2.04 7.61 -9.56
C TRP A 84 2.68 8.03 -8.24
N LEU A 85 2.20 7.42 -7.17
CA LEU A 85 2.58 7.64 -5.78
C LEU A 85 3.18 6.36 -5.18
N SER A 86 4.21 6.52 -4.36
CA SER A 86 4.73 5.47 -3.48
C SER A 86 4.54 5.87 -2.02
N TRP A 87 3.72 5.13 -1.27
CA TRP A 87 3.47 5.33 0.16
C TRP A 87 4.00 4.13 0.95
N ARG A 88 4.76 4.37 2.01
CA ARG A 88 5.28 3.31 2.89
C ARG A 88 4.86 3.52 4.33
N ILE A 89 4.47 2.44 5.00
CA ILE A 89 4.04 2.46 6.39
C ILE A 89 4.40 1.13 7.06
N ASN A 90 4.91 1.15 8.30
CA ASN A 90 5.30 -0.05 9.03
C ASN A 90 4.42 -0.31 10.25
N TYR A 91 4.29 -1.57 10.64
CA TYR A 91 3.57 -1.94 11.84
C TYR A 91 4.38 -2.96 12.63
N ARG A 92 4.10 -3.02 13.92
CA ARG A 92 4.33 -4.22 14.72
C ARG A 92 3.04 -4.62 15.43
N PHE A 93 2.87 -5.92 15.59
CA PHE A 93 1.74 -6.51 16.28
C PHE A 93 2.26 -7.46 17.37
N PRO A 94 1.62 -7.50 18.55
CA PRO A 94 1.89 -8.55 19.51
C PRO A 94 1.40 -9.89 18.95
N SER A 95 2.18 -10.96 19.10
CA SER A 95 1.70 -12.30 18.77
C SER A 95 0.62 -12.72 19.77
N ALA A 96 -0.30 -13.58 19.31
CA ALA A 96 -1.36 -14.13 20.15
C ALA A 96 -0.84 -14.92 21.38
N HIS A 97 0.46 -15.24 21.45
CA HIS A 97 1.09 -16.03 22.51
C HIS A 97 2.17 -15.26 23.27
N GLY A 98 2.07 -13.93 23.30
CA GLY A 98 2.56 -13.11 24.41
C GLY A 98 3.95 -12.47 24.25
N ASP A 99 4.90 -13.14 23.60
CA ASP A 99 6.31 -12.68 23.66
C ASP A 99 6.97 -12.42 22.30
N LEU A 100 6.28 -12.69 21.20
CA LEU A 100 6.82 -12.47 19.85
C LEU A 100 6.16 -11.26 19.21
N TRP A 101 6.96 -10.43 18.56
CA TRP A 101 6.46 -9.31 17.76
C TRP A 101 6.50 -9.68 16.29
N THR A 102 5.40 -9.47 15.59
CA THR A 102 5.37 -9.56 14.12
C THR A 102 5.59 -8.19 13.54
N TYR A 103 6.61 -8.04 12.70
CA TYR A 103 6.83 -6.85 11.90
C TYR A 103 6.11 -6.94 10.56
N ARG A 104 5.50 -5.83 10.13
CA ARG A 104 4.88 -5.69 8.80
C ARG A 104 5.33 -4.37 8.18
N LEU A 105 5.63 -4.37 6.88
CA LEU A 105 5.89 -3.16 6.11
C LEU A 105 5.01 -3.17 4.87
N ASP A 106 4.09 -2.22 4.79
CA ASP A 106 3.24 -2.05 3.63
C ASP A 106 3.84 -0.98 2.71
N THR A 107 3.86 -1.27 1.41
CA THR A 107 4.23 -0.32 0.35
C THR A 107 3.10 -0.27 -0.67
N PHE A 108 2.47 0.89 -0.79
CA PHE A 108 1.43 1.16 -1.78
C PHE A 108 2.03 1.92 -2.96
N ASN A 109 2.08 1.28 -4.12
CA ASN A 109 2.42 1.95 -5.38
C ASN A 109 1.10 2.12 -6.16
N ILE A 110 0.67 3.36 -6.35
CA ILE A 110 -0.66 3.68 -6.90
C ILE A 110 -0.45 4.59 -8.10
N ALA A 111 -0.95 4.16 -9.26
CA ALA A 111 -0.95 4.94 -10.49
C ALA A 111 -2.37 5.39 -10.82
N HIS A 112 -2.51 6.60 -11.38
CA HIS A 112 -3.79 7.11 -11.83
C HIS A 112 -3.89 7.04 -13.36
N GLY A 113 -4.82 6.24 -13.87
CA GLY A 113 -5.02 6.05 -15.30
C GLY A 113 -4.04 5.06 -15.94
N PRO A 114 -4.01 4.98 -17.29
CA PRO A 114 -3.17 4.02 -17.99
C PRO A 114 -1.69 4.38 -17.82
N VAL A 115 -0.91 3.44 -17.27
CA VAL A 115 0.54 3.56 -17.13
C VAL A 115 1.21 2.28 -17.65
N PRO A 116 2.44 2.36 -18.21
CA PRO A 116 3.20 1.17 -18.58
C PRO A 116 3.40 0.21 -17.39
N ALA A 117 3.42 -1.10 -17.64
CA ALA A 117 3.53 -2.10 -16.57
C ALA A 117 4.77 -1.92 -15.67
N ARG A 118 5.87 -1.43 -16.26
CA ARG A 118 7.15 -1.18 -15.59
C ARG A 118 7.27 0.17 -14.88
N THR A 119 6.22 0.97 -14.85
CA THR A 119 6.26 2.38 -14.39
C THR A 119 6.86 2.52 -12.99
N PHE A 120 6.49 1.64 -12.06
CA PHE A 120 6.99 1.68 -10.68
C PHE A 120 8.48 1.34 -10.54
N ARG A 121 9.09 0.72 -11.56
CA ARG A 121 10.52 0.37 -11.60
C ARG A 121 11.35 1.39 -12.37
N THR A 122 10.82 1.93 -13.46
CA THR A 122 11.60 2.73 -14.41
C THR A 122 11.51 4.22 -14.20
N THR A 123 10.49 4.71 -13.49
CA THR A 123 10.28 6.14 -13.27
C THR A 123 10.35 6.45 -11.78
N ALA A 124 10.58 7.73 -11.43
CA ALA A 124 10.42 8.18 -10.06
C ALA A 124 8.93 8.49 -9.77
N PRO A 125 8.44 8.26 -8.55
CA PRO A 125 7.07 8.62 -8.21
C PRO A 125 6.91 10.15 -8.19
N ALA A 126 5.79 10.63 -8.70
CA ALA A 126 5.43 12.06 -8.62
C ALA A 126 5.26 12.50 -7.16
N ARG A 127 4.82 11.58 -6.29
CA ARG A 127 4.69 11.81 -4.85
C ARG A 127 5.25 10.62 -4.08
N ARG A 128 6.02 10.90 -3.03
CA ARG A 128 6.52 9.89 -2.10
C ARG A 128 6.11 10.24 -0.68
N VAL A 129 5.52 9.29 0.01
CA VAL A 129 5.17 9.42 1.43
C VAL A 129 5.88 8.32 2.21
N ASP A 130 6.70 8.71 3.16
CA ASP A 130 7.34 7.80 4.11
C ASP A 130 6.70 8.01 5.48
N GLU A 131 5.83 7.08 5.86
CA GLU A 131 5.11 7.06 7.14
C GLU A 131 5.64 5.94 8.05
N ARG A 132 6.87 5.49 7.78
CA ARG A 132 7.57 4.60 8.69
C ARG A 132 7.91 5.37 9.97
N ALA A 133 7.73 4.69 11.09
CA ALA A 133 8.06 5.23 12.40
C ALA A 133 8.97 4.26 13.15
N VAL A 134 9.72 4.81 14.10
CA VAL A 134 10.61 4.02 14.95
C VAL A 134 9.77 3.08 15.80
N LEU A 135 10.13 1.79 15.77
CA LEU A 135 9.60 0.78 16.68
C LEU A 135 10.48 0.77 17.92
N ARG A 136 9.86 0.89 19.10
CA ARG A 136 10.54 0.88 20.41
C ARG A 136 10.28 -0.40 21.15
#